data_AF-A0AAN8GEB9-F1
#
_entry.id   AF-A0AAN8GEB9-F1
#
_cell.length_a   1.000
_cell.length_b   1.000
_cell.length_c   1.000
_cell.angle_alpha   90.00
_cell.angle_beta   90.00
_cell.angle_gamma   90.00
#
_symmetry.space_group_name_H-M   'P 1'
#
loop_
_entity.id
_entity.type
_entity.pdbx_description
1 polymer ?
#
loop_
_entity_poly.entity_id
_entity_poly.type
_entity_poly.pdbx_seq_one_letter_code
_entity_poly.pdbx_strand_id
1 'polypeptide(L)'
;MGYSAEFRVSVLLVLVSSVGNVLPVSGGCSGKCCRGRDLSCESTDWRMDRVYGTCFCDKGCDETRDCCFDYFTECPGESSEES
;
A
#
# COMPACT_ATOMS: atom_id res chain seq x y z
N MET A 1 46.94 -4.17 -23.13
CA MET A 1 46.21 -3.91 -21.86
C MET A 1 45.06 -2.96 -22.17
N GLY A 2 43.82 -3.45 -22.36
CA GLY A 2 42.69 -2.60 -22.76
C GLY A 2 41.31 -3.02 -22.22
N TYR A 3 41.25 -4.02 -21.34
CA TYR A 3 39.98 -4.63 -20.91
C TYR A 3 39.52 -4.18 -19.52
N SER A 4 40.32 -3.37 -18.79
CA SER A 4 40.04 -3.03 -17.38
C SER A 4 39.14 -1.81 -17.18
N ALA A 5 39.14 -0.86 -18.13
CA ALA A 5 38.30 0.34 -18.05
C ALA A 5 36.87 0.05 -18.54
N GLU A 6 36.74 -0.64 -19.68
CA GLU A 6 35.46 -1.02 -20.29
C GLU A 6 34.59 -1.85 -19.34
N PHE A 7 35.20 -2.83 -18.65
CA PHE A 7 34.49 -3.69 -17.71
C PHE A 7 33.96 -2.92 -16.50
N ARG A 8 34.72 -1.92 -16.02
CA ARG A 8 34.30 -1.04 -14.92
C ARG A 8 33.15 -0.14 -15.34
N VAL A 9 33.20 0.41 -16.55
CA VAL A 9 32.12 1.24 -17.12
C VAL A 9 30.85 0.41 -17.28
N SER A 10 30.93 -0.82 -17.81
CA SER A 10 29.77 -1.70 -17.95
C SER A 10 29.18 -2.09 -16.59
N VAL A 11 30.00 -2.44 -15.60
CA VAL A 11 29.52 -2.76 -14.25
C VAL A 11 28.82 -1.56 -13.61
N LEU A 12 29.41 -0.35 -13.73
CA LEU A 12 28.82 0.87 -13.20
C LEU A 12 27.48 1.20 -13.89
N LEU A 13 27.37 1.05 -15.20
CA LEU A 13 26.13 1.27 -15.94
C LEU A 13 25.03 0.28 -15.51
N VAL A 14 25.37 -1.00 -15.31
CA VAL A 14 24.40 -2.01 -14.83
C VAL A 14 23.92 -1.69 -13.42
N LEU A 15 24.81 -1.31 -12.51
CA LEU A 15 24.45 -0.96 -11.13
C LEU A 15 23.52 0.26 -11.08
N VAL A 16 23.81 1.31 -11.85
CA VAL A 16 22.98 2.53 -11.90
C VAL A 16 21.58 2.25 -12.47
N SER A 17 21.47 1.35 -13.44
CA SER A 17 20.19 1.00 -14.08
C SER A 17 19.27 0.18 -13.19
N SER A 18 19.81 -0.51 -12.18
CA SER A 18 19.06 -1.39 -11.27
C SER A 18 18.38 -0.66 -10.12
N VAL A 19 18.65 0.64 -9.94
CA VAL A 19 17.98 1.46 -8.92
C VAL A 19 16.58 1.82 -9.42
N GLY A 20 15.67 0.84 -9.31
CA GLY A 20 14.24 1.07 -9.48
C GLY A 20 13.76 2.05 -8.43
N ASN A 21 13.04 3.09 -8.85
CA ASN A 21 12.36 4.00 -7.94
C ASN A 21 11.21 3.24 -7.27
N VAL A 22 11.44 2.73 -6.05
CA VAL A 22 10.35 2.36 -5.14
C VAL A 22 9.70 3.65 -4.69
N LEU A 23 8.72 4.13 -5.46
CA LEU A 23 7.81 5.17 -4.99
C LEU A 23 7.16 4.64 -3.70
N PRO A 24 7.20 5.38 -2.59
CA PRO A 24 6.41 5.04 -1.42
C PRO A 24 4.95 5.22 -1.81
N VAL A 25 4.30 4.14 -2.23
CA VAL A 25 2.84 4.13 -2.34
C VAL A 25 2.31 4.19 -0.91
N SER A 26 1.70 5.31 -0.54
CA SER A 26 0.98 5.41 0.71
C SER A 26 -0.32 4.61 0.54
N GLY A 27 -0.25 3.32 0.84
CA GLY A 27 -1.40 2.41 0.93
C GLY A 27 -2.13 2.54 2.26
N GLY A 28 -3.26 1.85 2.39
CA GLY A 28 -3.95 1.67 3.67
C GLY A 28 -4.96 2.76 4.02
N CYS A 29 -5.35 2.77 5.30
CA CYS A 29 -6.41 3.61 5.86
C CYS A 29 -5.93 4.84 6.65
N SER A 30 -4.62 5.00 6.86
CA SER A 30 -4.06 6.16 7.56
C SER A 30 -4.49 7.49 6.90
N GLY A 31 -5.31 8.26 7.61
CA GLY A 31 -5.85 9.54 7.14
C GLY A 31 -6.96 9.43 6.09
N LYS A 32 -7.49 8.22 5.84
CA LYS A 32 -8.55 7.94 4.88
C LYS A 32 -9.81 7.34 5.51
N CYS A 33 -9.96 7.33 6.84
CA CYS A 33 -11.14 6.78 7.49
C CYS A 33 -12.42 7.56 7.16
N CYS A 34 -13.46 6.86 6.70
CA CYS A 34 -14.77 7.44 6.42
C CYS A 34 -15.83 7.00 7.44
N ARG A 35 -16.64 7.95 7.89
CA ARG A 35 -17.63 7.78 8.99
C ARG A 35 -18.89 6.98 8.61
N GLY A 36 -18.94 6.45 7.39
CA GLY A 36 -20.08 5.74 6.83
C GLY A 36 -19.73 5.15 5.47
N ARG A 37 -20.67 4.40 4.87
CA ARG A 37 -20.49 3.75 3.57
C ARG A 37 -20.18 4.78 2.48
N ASP A 38 -18.96 4.73 1.93
CA ASP A 38 -18.54 5.63 0.86
C ASP A 38 -17.61 4.90 -0.11
N LEU A 39 -18.08 4.71 -1.35
CA LEU A 39 -17.30 4.06 -2.41
C LEU A 39 -16.11 4.92 -2.87
N SER A 40 -16.09 6.21 -2.54
CA SER A 40 -14.92 7.07 -2.75
C SER A 40 -13.83 6.83 -1.71
N CYS A 41 -14.12 6.07 -0.64
CA CYS A 41 -13.19 5.77 0.45
C CYS A 41 -12.32 4.55 0.13
N GLU A 42 -11.85 4.47 -1.12
CA GLU A 42 -11.02 3.38 -1.60
C GLU A 42 -9.53 3.67 -1.40
N SER A 43 -8.78 2.61 -1.14
CA SER A 43 -7.34 2.60 -1.10
C SER A 43 -6.82 1.38 -1.85
N THR A 44 -5.52 1.32 -2.07
CA THR A 44 -4.87 0.17 -2.69
C THR A 44 -3.85 -0.37 -1.71
N ASP A 45 -4.14 -1.53 -1.13
CA ASP A 45 -3.26 -2.20 -0.18
C ASP A 45 -3.62 -3.68 -0.04
N TRP A 46 -3.01 -4.35 0.93
CA TRP A 46 -3.38 -5.67 1.40
C TRP A 46 -4.77 -5.63 2.03
N ARG A 47 -5.64 -6.52 1.54
CA ARG A 47 -6.91 -6.85 2.17
C ARG A 47 -6.72 -7.91 3.27
N MET A 48 -7.75 -8.06 4.10
CA MET A 48 -7.85 -9.11 5.13
C MET A 48 -7.61 -10.54 4.61
N ASP A 49 -7.99 -10.82 3.36
CA ASP A 49 -7.78 -12.11 2.68
C ASP A 49 -6.36 -12.29 2.12
N ARG A 50 -5.45 -11.34 2.40
CA ARG A 50 -4.05 -11.31 1.92
C ARG A 50 -3.92 -11.15 0.40
N VAL A 51 -4.96 -10.65 -0.25
CA VAL A 51 -4.90 -10.25 -1.66
C VAL A 51 -4.56 -8.76 -1.73
N TYR A 52 -3.55 -8.42 -2.54
CA TYR A 52 -3.23 -7.02 -2.82
C TYR A 52 -4.19 -6.48 -3.89
N GLY A 53 -4.81 -5.33 -3.63
CA GLY A 53 -5.73 -4.71 -4.57
C GLY A 53 -6.49 -3.55 -3.96
N THR A 54 -7.62 -3.20 -4.59
CA THR A 54 -8.53 -2.19 -4.03
C THR A 54 -9.16 -2.71 -2.75
N CYS A 55 -9.15 -1.87 -1.71
CA CYS A 55 -9.74 -2.12 -0.41
C CYS A 55 -10.39 -0.83 0.11
N PHE A 56 -11.26 -0.95 1.10
CA PHE A 56 -12.04 0.19 1.59
C PHE A 56 -11.74 0.51 3.06
N CYS A 57 -11.87 1.79 3.39
CA CYS A 57 -11.67 2.35 4.73
C CYS A 57 -12.96 2.95 5.30
N ASP A 58 -14.11 2.47 4.82
CA ASP A 58 -15.45 2.86 5.24
C ASP A 58 -16.09 1.79 6.15
N LYS A 59 -17.07 2.19 6.96
CA LYS A 59 -17.73 1.29 7.93
C LYS A 59 -18.38 0.05 7.31
N GLY A 60 -18.85 0.14 6.06
CA GLY A 60 -19.49 -0.98 5.38
C GLY A 60 -18.50 -2.02 4.86
N CYS A 61 -17.19 -1.79 4.96
CA CYS A 61 -16.19 -2.71 4.42
C CYS A 61 -16.19 -4.07 5.14
N ASP A 62 -16.63 -4.12 6.40
CA ASP A 62 -16.71 -5.36 7.18
C ASP A 62 -17.85 -6.26 6.65
N GLU A 63 -19.00 -5.66 6.35
CA GLU A 63 -20.16 -6.34 5.77
C GLU A 63 -19.84 -6.89 4.36
N THR A 64 -19.11 -6.13 3.55
CA THR A 64 -18.68 -6.55 2.21
C THR A 64 -17.38 -7.36 2.17
N ARG A 65 -16.68 -7.46 3.30
CA ARG A 65 -15.40 -8.18 3.45
C ARG A 65 -14.31 -7.67 2.51
N ASP A 66 -14.25 -6.36 2.34
CA ASP A 66 -13.29 -5.66 1.47
C ASP A 66 -12.49 -4.57 2.20
N CYS A 67 -12.43 -4.63 3.55
CA CYS A 67 -11.57 -3.76 4.34
C CYS A 67 -10.09 -3.92 3.99
N CYS A 68 -9.37 -2.80 4.02
CA CYS A 68 -7.92 -2.83 4.10
C CYS A 68 -7.46 -3.51 5.40
N PHE A 69 -6.29 -4.14 5.39
CA PHE A 69 -5.77 -4.90 6.52
C PHE A 69 -5.56 -4.05 7.78
N ASP A 70 -5.21 -2.78 7.60
CA ASP A 70 -4.94 -1.79 8.65
C ASP A 70 -6.19 -1.00 9.09
N TYR A 71 -7.37 -1.28 8.55
CA TYR A 71 -8.61 -0.57 8.88
C TYR A 71 -8.89 -0.53 10.38
N PHE A 72 -8.79 -1.67 11.08
CA PHE A 72 -9.09 -1.75 12.51
C PHE A 72 -8.05 -1.05 13.40
N THR A 73 -6.84 -0.82 12.89
CA THR A 73 -5.77 -0.10 13.59
C THR A 73 -5.82 1.40 13.32
N GLU A 74 -6.16 1.81 12.10
CA GLU A 74 -6.17 3.21 11.67
C GLU A 74 -7.53 3.90 11.92
N CYS A 75 -8.63 3.13 11.92
CA CYS A 75 -9.99 3.63 12.13
C CYS A 75 -10.67 3.03 13.40
N PRO A 76 -10.04 3.11 14.59
CA PRO A 76 -10.52 2.45 15.81
C PRO A 76 -11.83 3.04 16.37
N GLY A 77 -12.12 4.32 16.11
CA GLY A 77 -13.34 4.99 16.57
C GLY A 77 -14.63 4.52 15.87
N GLU A 78 -14.49 3.74 14.79
CA GLU A 78 -15.60 3.31 13.94
C GLU A 78 -15.94 1.82 14.14
N SER A 79 -15.07 1.07 14.84
CA SER A 79 -15.32 -0.30 15.33
C SER A 79 -15.61 -0.37 16.84
N SER A 80 -15.35 0.70 17.57
CA SER A 80 -15.81 0.85 18.95
C SER A 80 -17.31 1.16 18.99
N GLU A 81 -18.14 0.12 18.96
CA GLU A 81 -19.35 0.18 19.78
C GLU A 81 -18.90 0.46 21.22
N GLU A 82 -19.37 1.59 21.73
CA GLU A 82 -19.33 1.97 23.14
C GLU A 82 -19.69 0.77 24.04
N SER A 83 -18.84 0.42 25.00
CA SER A 83 -19.08 -0.56 26.05
C SER A 83 -18.37 -0.16 27.33
#